data_AF-A0ABD3IIQ7-F1
#
_entry.id   AF-A0ABD3IIQ7-F1
#
_cell.length_a   1.000
_cell.length_b   1.000
_cell.length_c   1.000
_cell.angle_alpha   90.00
_cell.angle_beta   90.00
_cell.angle_gamma   90.00
#
_symmetry.space_group_name_H-M   'P 1'
#
loop_
_entity.id
_entity.type
_entity.pdbx_description
1 polymer ?
#
loop_
_entity_poly.entity_id
_entity_poly.type
_entity_poly.pdbx_seq_one_letter_code
_entity_poly.pdbx_strand_id
1 'polypeptide(L)'
;MHEDQLLLALFLLLLSQSFIIAIEDNQCTTSCGEIANISYPFRLRGDPKICGNPNYELACINNRTVLDFDSAKLQRGNCSSLPLRSLSCHSFRLQPNSYKCGAYEFYGRELSKTVSIVNCQKAVASQFYLDVSPCLDGVELSNFSSTRGRLYAMVDANISNMEIACTIELMAMIPGWVDGDDLRSYAQIHEQMVYGFELSWLPIAAEMYCKHHYYWDISRQHEHQIQCGPKSKNF
;
A
#
# COMPACT_ATOMS: atom_id res chain seq x y z
N MET A 1 -44.19 -8.20 -49.96
CA MET A 1 -43.27 -9.32 -49.68
C MET A 1 -41.79 -8.92 -49.77
N HIS A 2 -41.44 -7.63 -49.59
CA HIS A 2 -40.03 -7.18 -49.67
C HIS A 2 -39.63 -6.36 -48.44
N GLU A 3 -40.52 -5.53 -47.90
CA GLU A 3 -40.29 -4.82 -46.63
C GLU A 3 -40.22 -5.74 -45.41
N ASP A 4 -41.11 -6.74 -45.32
CA ASP A 4 -41.14 -7.67 -44.18
C ASP A 4 -39.85 -8.49 -44.05
N GLN A 5 -39.22 -8.82 -45.20
CA GLN A 5 -37.95 -9.52 -45.23
C GLN A 5 -36.77 -8.63 -44.84
N LEU A 6 -36.84 -7.34 -45.17
CA LEU A 6 -35.82 -6.36 -44.78
C LEU A 6 -35.84 -6.12 -43.27
N LEU A 7 -37.03 -6.01 -42.68
CA LEU A 7 -37.24 -5.90 -41.24
C LEU A 7 -36.76 -7.14 -40.49
N LEU A 8 -37.03 -8.34 -41.00
CA LEU A 8 -36.50 -9.58 -40.42
C LEU A 8 -34.97 -9.62 -40.47
N ALA A 9 -34.36 -9.23 -41.59
CA ALA A 9 -32.91 -9.22 -41.75
C ALA A 9 -32.23 -8.22 -40.79
N LEU A 10 -32.81 -7.02 -40.64
CA LEU A 10 -32.34 -6.01 -39.68
C LEU A 10 -32.50 -6.49 -38.24
N PHE A 11 -33.61 -7.13 -37.90
CA PHE A 11 -33.84 -7.69 -36.56
C PHE A 11 -32.84 -8.81 -36.22
N LEU A 12 -32.52 -9.68 -37.19
CA LEU A 12 -31.50 -10.71 -37.04
C LEU A 12 -30.09 -10.14 -36.91
N LEU A 13 -29.77 -9.07 -37.65
CA LEU A 13 -28.51 -8.33 -37.51
C LEU A 13 -28.37 -7.67 -36.12
N LEU A 14 -29.44 -7.05 -35.62
CA LEU A 14 -29.47 -6.45 -34.28
C LEU A 14 -29.36 -7.50 -33.17
N LEU A 15 -30.01 -8.66 -33.32
CA LEU A 15 -29.84 -9.79 -32.40
C LEU A 15 -28.40 -10.33 -32.43
N SER A 16 -27.75 -10.41 -33.59
CA SER A 16 -26.35 -10.85 -33.69
C SER A 16 -25.37 -9.90 -32.98
N GLN A 17 -25.66 -8.58 -32.97
CA GLN A 17 -24.89 -7.60 -32.20
C GLN A 17 -25.14 -7.71 -30.68
N SER A 18 -26.27 -8.30 -30.27
CA SER A 18 -26.63 -8.51 -28.87
C SER A 18 -25.97 -9.76 -28.25
N PHE A 19 -25.43 -10.66 -29.08
CA PHE A 19 -24.78 -11.91 -28.66
C PHE A 19 -23.27 -11.90 -28.94
N ILE A 20 -22.56 -10.83 -28.58
CA ILE A 20 -21.13 -10.95 -28.30
C ILE A 20 -21.02 -11.49 -26.87
N ILE A 21 -20.95 -12.81 -26.73
CA ILE A 21 -20.47 -13.42 -25.50
C ILE A 21 -19.00 -13.01 -25.41
N ALA A 22 -18.68 -12.08 -24.51
CA ALA A 22 -17.29 -11.88 -24.12
C ALA A 22 -16.81 -13.21 -23.54
N ILE A 23 -16.01 -13.93 -24.32
CA ILE A 23 -15.27 -15.08 -23.79
C ILE A 23 -14.33 -14.47 -22.77
N GLU A 24 -14.63 -14.67 -21.48
CA GLU A 24 -13.70 -14.34 -20.42
C GLU A 24 -12.48 -15.24 -20.65
N ASP A 25 -11.44 -14.69 -21.26
CA ASP A 25 -10.19 -15.39 -21.49
C ASP A 25 -9.62 -15.76 -20.13
N ASN A 26 -9.77 -17.02 -19.73
CA ASN A 26 -9.33 -17.53 -18.44
C ASN A 26 -7.80 -17.66 -18.33
N GLN A 27 -7.06 -17.06 -19.25
CA GLN A 27 -5.61 -16.98 -19.18
C GLN A 27 -5.19 -16.02 -18.07
N CYS A 28 -4.33 -16.52 -17.19
CA CYS A 28 -3.72 -15.76 -16.11
C CYS A 28 -2.28 -15.41 -16.48
N THR A 29 -1.90 -14.17 -16.22
CA THR A 29 -0.51 -13.76 -16.41
C THR A 29 0.32 -14.19 -15.20
N THR A 30 1.34 -15.03 -15.41
CA THR A 30 2.13 -15.62 -14.32
C THR A 30 3.48 -14.96 -14.08
N SER A 31 3.82 -13.88 -14.80
CA SER A 31 5.11 -13.20 -14.63
C SER A 31 5.07 -11.75 -15.09
N CYS A 32 5.87 -10.90 -14.44
CA CYS A 32 6.18 -9.55 -14.90
C CYS A 32 7.56 -9.12 -14.38
N GLY A 33 8.44 -8.70 -15.29
CA GLY A 33 9.82 -8.36 -14.95
C GLY A 33 10.59 -9.54 -14.37
N GLU A 34 11.22 -9.31 -13.23
CA GLU A 34 11.99 -10.32 -12.50
C GLU A 34 11.11 -11.28 -11.67
N ILE A 35 9.83 -10.93 -11.47
CA ILE A 35 8.90 -11.77 -10.72
C ILE A 35 8.25 -12.77 -11.67
N ALA A 36 8.59 -14.04 -11.46
CA ALA A 36 7.93 -15.19 -12.08
C ALA A 36 7.02 -15.90 -11.07
N ASN A 37 6.19 -16.82 -11.56
CA ASN A 37 5.26 -17.62 -10.76
C ASN A 37 4.28 -16.77 -9.93
N ILE A 38 3.78 -15.69 -10.51
CA ILE A 38 2.64 -14.95 -9.96
C ILE A 38 1.42 -15.88 -10.00
N SER A 39 0.90 -16.19 -8.82
CA SER A 39 -0.25 -17.05 -8.62
C SER A 39 -1.04 -16.56 -7.40
N TYR A 40 -2.21 -17.15 -7.20
CA TYR A 40 -3.03 -16.94 -6.00
C TYR A 40 -2.14 -16.93 -4.72
N PRO A 41 -2.25 -15.92 -3.84
CA PRO A 41 -3.31 -14.90 -3.81
C PRO A 41 -3.09 -13.73 -4.77
N PHE A 42 -1.91 -13.56 -5.34
CA PHE A 42 -1.57 -12.45 -6.21
C PHE A 42 -2.17 -12.63 -7.61
N ARG A 43 -2.46 -11.50 -8.27
CA ARG A 43 -2.92 -11.43 -9.66
C ARG A 43 -2.40 -10.15 -10.29
N LEU A 44 -2.25 -10.12 -11.61
CA LEU A 44 -1.95 -8.87 -12.31
C LEU A 44 -3.23 -8.10 -12.63
N ARG A 45 -3.15 -6.77 -12.62
CA ARG A 45 -4.25 -5.89 -12.99
C ARG A 45 -4.69 -6.18 -14.42
N GLY A 46 -5.99 -6.45 -14.58
CA GLY A 46 -6.58 -6.87 -15.85
C GLY A 46 -6.77 -8.38 -15.98
N ASP A 47 -6.12 -9.20 -15.15
CA ASP A 47 -6.36 -10.65 -15.16
C ASP A 47 -7.81 -10.98 -14.69
N PRO A 48 -8.40 -12.08 -15.16
CA PRO A 48 -9.68 -12.60 -14.67
C PRO A 48 -9.70 -12.82 -13.15
N LYS A 49 -10.88 -12.72 -12.52
CA LYS A 49 -11.04 -12.90 -11.06
C LYS A 49 -10.58 -14.26 -10.55
N ILE A 50 -10.56 -15.28 -11.40
CA ILE A 50 -10.10 -16.63 -11.05
C ILE A 50 -8.59 -16.71 -10.81
N CYS A 51 -7.80 -15.77 -11.34
CA CYS A 51 -6.33 -15.82 -11.29
C CYS A 51 -5.72 -15.48 -9.93
N GLY A 52 -6.49 -14.81 -9.06
CA GLY A 52 -6.01 -14.36 -7.76
C GLY A 52 -7.07 -13.61 -6.98
N ASN A 53 -6.72 -13.19 -5.77
CA ASN A 53 -7.60 -12.42 -4.92
C ASN A 53 -7.56 -10.93 -5.33
N PRO A 54 -8.72 -10.27 -5.55
CA PRO A 54 -8.78 -8.84 -5.92
C PRO A 54 -8.06 -7.90 -4.95
N ASN A 55 -7.90 -8.27 -3.68
CA ASN A 55 -7.20 -7.46 -2.67
C ASN A 55 -5.66 -7.55 -2.77
N TYR A 56 -5.14 -8.43 -3.62
CA TYR A 56 -3.70 -8.66 -3.85
C TYR A 56 -3.34 -8.43 -5.32
N GLU A 57 -3.96 -7.42 -5.93
CA GLU A 57 -3.68 -7.04 -7.30
C GLU A 57 -2.34 -6.29 -7.42
N LEU A 58 -1.55 -6.69 -8.40
CA LEU A 58 -0.25 -6.12 -8.75
C LEU A 58 -0.35 -5.44 -10.12
N ALA A 59 0.33 -4.32 -10.30
CA ALA A 59 0.49 -3.69 -11.60
C ALA A 59 1.78 -4.18 -12.27
N CYS A 60 1.78 -4.31 -13.60
CA CYS A 60 2.98 -4.52 -14.39
C CYS A 60 3.30 -3.24 -15.16
N ILE A 61 4.23 -2.42 -14.67
CA ILE A 61 4.57 -1.11 -15.25
C ILE A 61 6.00 -1.16 -15.75
N ASN A 62 6.23 -0.92 -17.05
CA ASN A 62 7.55 -0.92 -17.66
C ASN A 62 8.38 -2.18 -17.34
N ASN A 63 7.76 -3.36 -17.45
CA ASN A 63 8.35 -4.66 -17.10
C ASN A 63 8.83 -4.74 -15.63
N ARG A 64 8.13 -4.07 -14.71
CA ARG A 64 8.33 -4.18 -13.26
C ARG A 64 7.01 -4.49 -12.58
N THR A 65 7.04 -5.46 -11.68
CA THR A 65 5.91 -5.75 -10.80
C THR A 65 5.85 -4.69 -9.71
N VAL A 66 4.72 -3.99 -9.61
CA VAL A 66 4.52 -2.85 -8.72
C VAL A 66 3.25 -3.07 -7.90
N LEU A 67 3.36 -2.89 -6.59
CA LEU A 67 2.18 -2.75 -5.74
C LEU A 67 1.75 -1.29 -5.76
N ASP A 68 0.67 -1.00 -6.48
CA ASP A 68 0.23 0.35 -6.81
C ASP A 68 -0.92 0.80 -5.92
N PHE A 69 -0.63 1.71 -4.99
CA PHE A 69 -1.61 2.33 -4.09
C PHE A 69 -1.98 3.77 -4.50
N ASP A 70 -1.62 4.19 -5.72
CA ASP A 70 -1.96 5.51 -6.27
C ASP A 70 -1.58 6.71 -5.35
N SER A 71 -0.56 6.50 -4.50
CA SER A 71 -0.23 7.39 -3.37
C SER A 71 1.18 7.98 -3.44
N ALA A 72 2.07 7.50 -4.32
CA ALA A 72 3.47 7.94 -4.34
C ALA A 72 4.03 8.17 -5.75
N LYS A 73 4.55 9.37 -5.98
CA LYS A 73 5.56 9.69 -7.02
C LYS A 73 6.74 10.41 -6.38
N LEU A 74 7.34 9.78 -5.37
CA LEU A 74 8.59 10.26 -4.79
C LEU A 74 9.73 10.11 -5.80
N GLN A 75 10.62 11.09 -5.84
CA GLN A 75 11.68 11.18 -6.83
C GLN A 75 13.04 11.07 -6.15
N ARG A 76 13.80 10.03 -6.50
CA ARG A 76 15.17 9.86 -6.03
C ARG A 76 16.02 11.08 -6.43
N GLY A 77 16.74 11.65 -5.47
CA GLY A 77 17.60 12.82 -5.70
C GLY A 77 16.85 14.17 -5.68
N ASN A 78 15.53 14.18 -5.49
CA ASN A 78 14.75 15.40 -5.31
C ASN A 78 14.09 15.37 -3.93
N CYS A 79 14.80 15.88 -2.92
CA CYS A 79 14.33 15.84 -1.54
C CYS A 79 13.07 16.70 -1.29
N SER A 80 12.68 17.54 -2.24
CA SER A 80 11.44 18.33 -2.19
C SER A 80 10.21 17.55 -2.68
N SER A 81 10.38 16.35 -3.24
CA SER A 81 9.25 15.54 -3.71
C SER A 81 8.47 14.96 -2.54
N LEU A 82 7.15 15.05 -2.58
CA LEU A 82 6.25 14.61 -1.52
C LEU A 82 5.28 13.54 -2.06
N PRO A 83 4.74 12.65 -1.19
CA PRO A 83 3.66 11.76 -1.61
C PRO A 83 2.43 12.58 -2.03
N LEU A 84 1.67 12.05 -2.99
CA LEU A 84 0.48 12.73 -3.52
C LEU A 84 -0.67 12.77 -2.50
N ARG A 85 -0.70 11.80 -1.61
CA ARG A 85 -1.72 11.65 -0.57
C ARG A 85 -1.06 11.16 0.71
N SER A 86 -1.61 11.55 1.84
CA SER A 86 -1.21 11.01 3.14
C SER A 86 -1.40 9.50 3.16
N LEU A 87 -0.34 8.79 3.55
CA LEU A 87 -0.33 7.35 3.68
C LEU A 87 0.22 6.97 5.06
N SER A 88 -0.50 6.09 5.76
CA SER A 88 -0.08 5.53 7.03
C SER A 88 -0.50 4.06 7.12
N CYS A 89 -0.07 3.37 8.16
CA CYS A 89 -0.50 2.00 8.41
C CYS A 89 -2.05 1.89 8.49
N HIS A 90 -2.74 2.94 8.95
CA HIS A 90 -4.20 2.92 8.98
C HIS A 90 -4.84 2.68 7.60
N SER A 91 -4.21 3.17 6.53
CA SER A 91 -4.67 2.97 5.14
C SER A 91 -4.78 1.49 4.74
N PHE A 92 -4.06 0.58 5.42
CA PHE A 92 -4.07 -0.86 5.14
C PHE A 92 -4.92 -1.66 6.14
N ARG A 93 -5.37 -1.06 7.24
CA ARG A 93 -6.20 -1.78 8.24
C ARG A 93 -7.66 -1.92 7.82
N LEU A 94 -8.14 -1.10 6.88
CA LEU A 94 -9.57 -0.92 6.59
C LEU A 94 -10.17 -1.98 5.64
N GLN A 95 -9.38 -2.89 5.06
CA GLN A 95 -9.90 -3.91 4.14
C GLN A 95 -9.77 -5.33 4.73
N PRO A 96 -10.85 -6.12 4.79
CA PRO A 96 -10.78 -7.52 5.21
C PRO A 96 -9.86 -8.31 4.27
N ASN A 97 -8.96 -9.12 4.85
CA ASN A 97 -7.96 -9.93 4.15
C ASN A 97 -7.01 -9.14 3.23
N SER A 98 -6.64 -7.92 3.58
CA SER A 98 -5.61 -7.15 2.87
C SER A 98 -4.23 -7.27 3.52
N TYR A 99 -3.24 -6.65 2.89
CA TYR A 99 -1.92 -6.45 3.46
C TYR A 99 -1.98 -5.87 4.88
N LYS A 100 -1.10 -6.35 5.76
CA LYS A 100 -0.92 -5.83 7.10
C LYS A 100 0.32 -4.95 7.19
N CYS A 101 0.20 -3.95 8.04
CA CYS A 101 1.23 -3.00 8.40
C CYS A 101 1.40 -2.97 9.92
N GLY A 102 2.52 -2.41 10.38
CA GLY A 102 2.84 -2.27 11.82
C GLY A 102 3.38 -3.56 12.45
N ALA A 103 3.44 -3.57 13.78
CA ALA A 103 3.92 -4.73 14.53
C ALA A 103 3.01 -5.94 14.28
N TYR A 104 3.59 -7.02 13.74
CA TYR A 104 3.06 -8.34 14.04
C TYR A 104 3.44 -8.64 15.49
N GLU A 105 2.45 -8.92 16.33
CA GLU A 105 2.62 -9.29 17.74
C GLU A 105 3.57 -10.50 17.96
N PHE A 106 4.00 -11.18 16.89
CA PHE A 106 4.85 -12.35 16.92
C PHE A 106 6.37 -12.07 16.99
N TYR A 107 6.84 -10.86 16.64
CA TYR A 107 8.28 -10.51 16.65
C TYR A 107 8.64 -9.22 17.39
N GLY A 108 7.66 -8.41 17.80
CA GLY A 108 7.91 -7.10 18.40
C GLY A 108 8.61 -6.10 17.46
N ARG A 109 8.63 -6.36 16.15
CA ARG A 109 9.23 -5.48 15.14
C ARG A 109 8.16 -4.95 14.21
N GLU A 110 8.13 -3.64 14.04
CA GLU A 110 7.24 -2.99 13.08
C GLU A 110 7.79 -3.16 11.66
N LEU A 111 6.92 -3.45 10.69
CA LEU A 111 7.30 -3.57 9.28
C LEU A 111 7.52 -2.21 8.62
N SER A 112 6.81 -1.20 9.12
CA SER A 112 6.82 0.16 8.56
C SER A 112 6.60 1.16 9.67
N LYS A 113 7.26 2.30 9.58
CA LYS A 113 7.07 3.45 10.46
C LYS A 113 6.38 4.57 9.70
N THR A 114 5.62 5.39 10.43
CA THR A 114 4.96 6.57 9.86
C THR A 114 5.86 7.78 10.02
N VAL A 115 6.01 8.57 8.96
CA VAL A 115 6.63 9.90 8.99
C VAL A 115 5.52 10.92 8.90
N SER A 116 5.41 11.78 9.91
CA SER A 116 4.45 12.88 9.94
C SER A 116 5.16 14.19 9.64
N ILE A 117 4.75 14.87 8.58
CA ILE A 117 5.13 16.27 8.33
C ILE A 117 4.14 17.14 9.07
N VAL A 118 4.65 17.92 10.01
CA VAL A 118 3.85 18.77 10.89
C VAL A 118 4.16 20.24 10.66
N ASN A 119 3.13 21.07 10.73
CA ASN A 119 3.24 22.51 10.65
C ASN A 119 2.96 23.12 12.02
N CYS A 120 3.92 23.85 12.57
CA CYS A 120 3.85 24.43 13.89
C CYS A 120 3.87 25.96 13.82
N GLN A 121 3.04 26.62 14.62
CA GLN A 121 3.00 28.09 14.68
C GLN A 121 4.29 28.71 15.25
N LYS A 122 4.96 27.99 16.17
CA LYS A 122 6.17 28.44 16.86
C LYS A 122 7.31 27.46 16.65
N ALA A 123 8.53 27.92 16.90
CA ALA A 123 9.69 27.03 16.92
C ALA A 123 9.55 26.02 18.06
N VAL A 124 9.83 24.75 17.77
CA VAL A 124 9.76 23.66 18.74
C VAL A 124 11.20 23.25 19.08
N ALA A 125 11.54 23.26 20.37
CA ALA A 125 12.86 22.87 20.86
C ALA A 125 12.82 21.42 21.39
N SER A 126 12.72 20.45 20.48
CA SER A 126 12.63 19.03 20.82
C SER A 126 13.33 18.17 19.78
N GLN A 127 14.04 17.14 20.24
CA GLN A 127 14.77 16.20 19.37
C GLN A 127 13.87 15.37 18.45
N PHE A 128 12.56 15.26 18.78
CA PHE A 128 11.59 14.51 17.97
C PHE A 128 11.12 15.28 16.72
N TYR A 129 11.52 16.55 16.57
CA TYR A 129 11.14 17.43 15.47
C TYR A 129 12.36 17.75 14.63
N LEU A 130 12.44 17.15 13.44
CA LEU A 130 13.51 17.42 12.49
C LEU A 130 13.08 18.54 11.54
N ASP A 131 13.90 19.58 11.43
CA ASP A 131 13.65 20.68 10.50
C ASP A 131 13.70 20.17 9.04
N VAL A 132 12.64 20.46 8.29
CA VAL A 132 12.49 20.05 6.88
C VAL A 132 12.74 21.21 5.91
N SER A 133 12.92 22.43 6.43
CA SER A 133 13.18 23.63 5.63
C SER A 133 14.30 23.47 4.59
N PRO A 134 15.41 22.74 4.85
CA PRO A 134 16.45 22.53 3.83
C PRO A 134 15.97 21.88 2.52
N CYS A 135 14.83 21.18 2.55
CA CYS A 135 14.24 20.52 1.39
C CYS A 135 12.87 21.06 1.01
N LEU A 136 12.09 21.58 1.96
CA LEU A 136 10.69 21.96 1.76
C LEU A 136 10.44 23.48 1.86
N ASP A 137 11.47 24.31 1.98
CA ASP A 137 11.28 25.77 1.95
C ASP A 137 10.65 26.19 0.60
N GLY A 138 9.54 26.93 0.68
CA GLY A 138 8.77 27.35 -0.48
C GLY A 138 7.95 26.25 -1.19
N VAL A 139 7.88 25.03 -0.65
CA VAL A 139 7.02 23.95 -1.19
C VAL A 139 5.61 24.07 -0.61
N GLU A 140 4.60 24.18 -1.48
CA GLU A 140 3.19 24.20 -1.06
C GLU A 140 2.70 22.78 -0.70
N LEU A 141 2.48 22.52 0.59
CA LEU A 141 1.98 21.24 1.10
C LEU A 141 0.44 21.12 1.05
N SER A 142 -0.28 22.25 1.05
CA SER A 142 -1.75 22.30 1.00
C SER A 142 -2.28 23.70 0.63
N ASN A 143 -3.50 23.78 0.10
CA ASN A 143 -4.24 25.01 -0.25
C ASN A 143 -4.67 25.86 0.99
N PHE A 144 -4.14 25.60 2.19
CA PHE A 144 -4.59 26.27 3.42
C PHE A 144 -3.54 27.24 4.00
N SER A 145 -3.99 28.50 4.08
CA SER A 145 -3.51 29.65 4.86
C SER A 145 -2.01 30.00 4.86
N SER A 146 -1.76 31.09 4.13
CA SER A 146 -0.72 32.14 4.14
C SER A 146 0.02 32.52 5.44
N THR A 147 -0.10 31.79 6.55
CA THR A 147 0.75 31.98 7.73
C THR A 147 1.98 31.07 7.63
N ARG A 148 3.18 31.65 7.47
CA ARG A 148 4.48 30.96 7.47
C ARG A 148 4.72 30.21 8.80
N GLY A 149 4.08 29.07 8.95
CA GLY A 149 4.39 28.13 10.02
C GLY A 149 5.72 27.43 9.75
N ARG A 150 6.26 26.78 10.77
CA ARG A 150 7.52 26.04 10.70
C ARG A 150 7.22 24.57 10.50
N LEU A 151 7.79 23.99 9.46
CA LEU A 151 7.58 22.60 9.11
C LEU A 151 8.62 21.72 9.80
N TYR A 152 8.18 20.57 10.29
CA TYR A 152 9.04 19.55 10.86
C TYR A 152 8.62 18.16 10.38
N ALA A 153 9.54 17.21 10.41
CA ALA A 153 9.25 15.80 10.26
C ALA A 153 9.42 15.10 11.60
N MET A 154 8.46 14.26 11.93
CA MET A 154 8.48 13.37 13.08
C MET A 154 8.42 11.93 12.58
N VAL A 155 9.37 11.10 13.01
CA VAL A 155 9.39 9.66 12.69
C VAL A 155 8.74 8.92 13.84
N ASP A 156 7.76 8.09 13.53
CA ASP A 156 6.98 7.30 14.48
C ASP A 156 6.44 8.15 15.65
N ALA A 157 5.75 9.23 15.28
CA ALA A 157 5.33 10.26 16.23
C ALA A 157 4.39 9.71 17.31
N ASN A 158 4.82 9.77 18.56
CA ASN A 158 3.94 9.58 19.70
C ASN A 158 3.12 10.86 19.94
N ILE A 159 1.79 10.74 19.99
CA ILE A 159 0.85 11.85 20.25
C ILE A 159 1.22 12.61 21.53
N SER A 160 1.74 11.94 22.55
CA SER A 160 2.19 12.58 23.79
C SER A 160 3.35 13.57 23.61
N ASN A 161 4.13 13.41 22.55
CA ASN A 161 5.25 14.29 22.22
C ASN A 161 4.86 15.38 21.20
N MET A 162 3.61 15.37 20.74
CA MET A 162 3.11 16.32 19.77
C MET A 162 2.72 17.63 20.47
N GLU A 163 3.30 18.74 20.03
CA GLU A 163 2.99 20.08 20.52
C GLU A 163 1.58 20.46 20.05
N ILE A 164 0.78 20.99 20.98
CA ILE A 164 -0.63 21.32 20.74
C ILE A 164 -0.79 22.37 19.62
N ALA A 165 0.22 23.21 19.43
CA ALA A 165 0.24 24.26 18.41
C ALA A 165 0.73 23.78 17.03
N CYS A 166 0.79 22.46 16.80
CA CYS A 166 1.17 21.85 15.53
C CYS A 166 0.01 21.09 14.89
N THR A 167 -0.04 21.06 13.56
CA THR A 167 -0.99 20.28 12.75
C THR A 167 -0.23 19.29 11.88
N ILE A 168 -0.78 18.09 11.66
CA ILE A 168 -0.22 17.14 10.69
C ILE A 168 -0.72 17.54 9.30
N GLU A 169 0.21 17.89 8.41
CA GLU A 169 -0.10 18.27 7.02
C GLU A 169 -0.07 17.07 6.09
N LEU A 170 0.88 16.15 6.31
CA LEU A 170 1.11 15.01 5.43
C LEU A 170 1.66 13.83 6.21
N MET A 171 1.27 12.62 5.82
CA MET A 171 1.87 11.39 6.32
C MET A 171 2.51 10.60 5.19
N ALA A 172 3.67 10.02 5.47
CA ALA A 172 4.36 9.09 4.60
C ALA A 172 4.80 7.87 5.43
N MET A 173 5.35 6.86 4.77
CA MET A 173 5.88 5.68 5.44
C MET A 173 7.30 5.37 5.00
N ILE A 174 8.05 4.77 5.92
CA ILE A 174 9.42 4.29 5.74
C ILE A 174 9.53 2.85 6.26
N PRO A 175 10.62 2.11 5.98
CA PRO A 175 10.78 0.75 6.47
C PRO A 175 10.92 0.72 7.99
N GLY A 176 10.36 -0.32 8.62
CA GLY A 176 10.33 -0.40 10.07
C GLY A 176 11.65 -0.81 10.72
N TRP A 177 12.58 -1.37 9.94
CA TRP A 177 13.95 -1.68 10.38
C TRP A 177 14.85 -0.44 10.49
N VAL A 178 14.43 0.71 9.96
CA VAL A 178 15.16 1.98 10.11
C VAL A 178 15.01 2.47 11.54
N ASP A 179 16.13 2.75 12.21
CA ASP A 179 16.08 3.43 13.49
C ASP A 179 15.77 4.92 13.28
N GLY A 180 14.69 5.40 13.88
CA GLY A 180 14.28 6.79 13.77
C GLY A 180 15.28 7.72 14.46
N ASP A 181 15.94 7.22 15.51
CA ASP A 181 16.93 7.98 16.27
C ASP A 181 18.25 8.15 15.51
N ASP A 182 18.50 7.39 14.44
CA ASP A 182 19.68 7.56 13.57
C ASP A 182 19.46 8.60 12.46
N LEU A 183 18.21 8.97 12.19
CA LEU A 183 17.87 9.96 11.17
C LEU A 183 18.08 11.37 11.73
N ARG A 184 19.07 12.09 11.17
CA ARG A 184 19.50 13.43 11.64
C ARG A 184 19.01 14.56 10.74
N SER A 185 18.42 14.24 9.60
CA SER A 185 17.96 15.22 8.62
C SER A 185 16.77 14.71 7.83
N TYR A 186 15.96 15.65 7.30
CA TYR A 186 14.86 15.30 6.42
C TYR A 186 15.33 14.64 5.11
N ALA A 187 16.52 14.96 4.60
CA ALA A 187 17.06 14.31 3.42
C ALA A 187 17.23 12.79 3.63
N GLN A 188 17.74 12.37 4.80
CA GLN A 188 17.84 10.95 5.14
C GLN A 188 16.46 10.30 5.29
N ILE A 189 15.49 10.99 5.90
CA ILE A 189 14.10 10.50 5.96
C ILE A 189 13.55 10.32 4.54
N HIS A 190 13.78 11.29 3.66
CA HIS A 190 13.32 11.27 2.28
C HIS A 190 13.89 10.10 1.49
N GLU A 191 15.18 9.79 1.66
CA GLU A 191 15.77 8.60 1.06
C GLU A 191 15.07 7.31 1.47
N GLN A 192 14.65 7.20 2.75
CA GLN A 192 13.87 6.06 3.23
C GLN A 192 12.45 6.08 2.66
N MET A 193 11.82 7.25 2.52
CA MET A 193 10.51 7.35 1.85
C MET A 193 10.60 6.95 0.38
N VAL A 194 11.70 7.28 -0.31
CA VAL A 194 11.97 6.88 -1.70
C VAL A 194 12.23 5.37 -1.82
N TYR A 195 12.86 4.75 -0.81
CA TYR A 195 12.93 3.29 -0.74
C TYR A 195 11.53 2.68 -0.62
N GLY A 196 10.67 3.28 0.21
CA GLY A 196 9.30 2.85 0.43
C GLY A 196 9.14 2.21 1.80
N PHE A 197 8.32 1.17 1.89
CA PHE A 197 7.92 0.56 3.15
C PHE A 197 7.52 -0.90 2.96
N GLU A 198 7.43 -1.66 4.05
CA GLU A 198 7.16 -3.10 4.00
C GLU A 198 5.76 -3.44 4.52
N LEU A 199 5.07 -4.29 3.77
CA LEU A 199 3.77 -4.84 4.13
C LEU A 199 3.85 -6.36 4.19
N SER A 200 2.95 -6.96 4.95
CA SER A 200 2.85 -8.41 5.07
C SER A 200 1.54 -8.92 4.49
N TRP A 201 1.64 -9.96 3.67
CA TRP A 201 0.51 -10.74 3.16
C TRP A 201 0.35 -12.06 3.93
N LEU A 202 1.03 -12.21 5.07
CA LEU A 202 0.98 -13.39 5.92
C LEU A 202 -0.43 -13.83 6.32
N PRO A 203 -1.43 -12.97 6.59
CA PRO A 203 -2.74 -13.45 7.03
C PRO A 203 -3.41 -14.30 5.97
N ILE A 204 -3.36 -13.89 4.70
CA ILE A 204 -3.93 -14.71 3.63
C ILE A 204 -3.05 -15.94 3.36
N ALA A 205 -1.73 -15.82 3.46
CA ALA A 205 -0.83 -16.97 3.34
C ALA A 205 -1.19 -18.05 4.37
N ALA A 206 -1.44 -17.63 5.60
CA ALA A 206 -1.81 -18.52 6.69
C ALA A 206 -3.24 -19.03 6.58
N GLU A 207 -4.19 -18.23 6.09
CA GLU A 207 -5.54 -18.69 5.76
C GLU A 207 -5.51 -19.79 4.69
N MET A 208 -4.67 -19.63 3.66
CA MET A 208 -4.48 -20.61 2.60
C MET A 208 -3.83 -21.90 3.12
N TYR A 209 -2.77 -21.77 3.92
CA TYR A 209 -1.99 -22.91 4.41
C TYR A 209 -2.70 -23.68 5.53
N CYS A 210 -3.33 -22.96 6.45
CA CYS A 210 -4.04 -23.50 7.62
C CYS A 210 -5.54 -23.57 7.41
N LYS A 211 -5.97 -23.88 6.18
CA LYS A 211 -7.37 -24.02 5.83
C LYS A 211 -8.05 -25.06 6.73
N HIS A 212 -9.16 -24.69 7.36
CA HIS A 212 -9.89 -25.52 8.34
C HIS A 212 -9.15 -25.75 9.67
N HIS A 213 -8.26 -24.84 10.07
CA HIS A 213 -7.68 -24.83 11.42
C HIS A 213 -8.28 -23.70 12.25
N TYR A 214 -8.36 -23.89 13.57
CA TYR A 214 -8.94 -22.90 14.48
C TYR A 214 -8.09 -21.62 14.59
N TYR A 215 -6.77 -21.79 14.50
CA TYR A 215 -5.80 -20.70 14.52
C TYR A 215 -4.54 -21.13 13.78
N TRP A 216 -3.69 -20.16 13.50
CA TRP A 216 -2.33 -20.36 13.00
C TRP A 216 -1.36 -19.52 13.84
N ASP A 217 -0.11 -19.94 13.87
CA ASP A 217 1.00 -19.26 14.53
C ASP A 217 2.24 -19.36 13.61
N ILE A 218 3.32 -18.67 13.93
CA ILE A 218 4.61 -18.81 13.26
C ILE A 218 5.60 -19.47 14.22
N SER A 219 6.26 -20.53 13.78
CA SER A 219 7.24 -21.24 14.60
C SER A 219 8.40 -20.31 14.96
N ARG A 220 8.65 -20.11 16.26
CA ARG A 220 9.86 -19.44 16.75
C ARG A 220 11.13 -20.30 16.65
N GLN A 221 10.98 -21.61 16.45
CA GLN A 221 12.07 -22.58 16.52
C GLN A 221 12.56 -23.06 15.13
N HIS A 222 11.75 -22.89 14.08
CA HIS A 222 12.07 -23.37 12.73
C HIS A 222 11.77 -22.28 11.69
N GLU A 223 12.78 -21.46 11.38
CA GLU A 223 12.86 -20.59 10.18
C GLU A 223 11.58 -19.83 9.80
N HIS A 224 10.80 -19.39 10.79
CA HIS A 224 9.58 -18.59 10.57
C HIS A 224 8.50 -19.28 9.71
N GLN A 225 8.34 -20.60 9.82
CA GLN A 225 7.28 -21.32 9.12
C GLN A 225 5.91 -21.18 9.80
N ILE A 226 4.85 -21.12 8.98
CA ILE A 226 3.45 -21.11 9.45
C ILE A 226 3.12 -22.46 10.07
N GLN A 227 2.65 -22.45 11.32
CA GLN A 227 2.15 -23.60 12.04
C GLN A 227 0.63 -23.50 12.21
N CYS A 228 -0.06 -24.57 11.87
CA CYS A 228 -1.51 -24.63 11.98
C CYS A 228 -1.89 -25.31 13.29
N GLY A 229 -2.84 -24.73 14.03
CA GLY A 229 -3.38 -25.30 15.26
C GLY A 229 -4.20 -26.57 15.01
N PRO A 230 -5.08 -26.98 15.93
CA PRO A 230 -6.00 -28.09 15.69
C PRO A 230 -6.95 -27.79 14.53
N LYS A 231 -7.31 -28.82 13.74
CA LYS A 231 -8.35 -28.70 12.73
C LYS A 231 -9.69 -28.37 13.39
N SER A 232 -10.45 -27.44 12.82
CA SER A 232 -11.84 -27.21 13.20
C SER A 232 -12.61 -28.50 12.94
N LYS A 233 -13.25 -29.05 13.97
CA LYS A 233 -14.18 -30.17 13.76
C LYS A 233 -15.35 -29.64 12.92
N ASN A 234 -15.49 -30.14 11.70
CA ASN A 234 -16.69 -29.93 10.92
C ASN A 234 -17.87 -30.53 11.71
N PHE A 235 -18.90 -29.73 11.99
CA PHE A 235 -20.24 -30.25 12.30
C PHE A 235 -20.99 -30.46 10.98
#